data_AF-A0A0Q7Z1G0-F1
#
_entry.id   AF-A0A0Q7Z1G0-F1
#
_cell.length_a   1.000
_cell.length_b   1.000
_cell.length_c   1.000
_cell.angle_alpha   90.00
_cell.angle_beta   90.00
_cell.angle_gamma   90.00
#
_symmetry.space_group_name_H-M   'P 1'
#
loop_
_entity.id
_entity.type
_entity.pdbx_description
1 polymer ?
#
loop_
_entity_poly.entity_id
_entity_poly.type
_entity_poly.pdbx_seq_one_letter_code
_entity_poly.pdbx_strand_id
1 'polypeptide(L)'
;MGATLAFILAFVALETWLSAKLGWPEAFGFECRRRGCLLTKMGHSERLLEVGGAYAWGLFALYWAMPTIAAGYVAVVRFKRRRRNPILPME
;
A
#
# COMPACT_ATOMS: atom_id res chain seq x y z
N MET A 1 3.00 -2.72 22.44
CA MET A 1 4.05 -3.23 21.53
C MET A 1 3.64 -4.54 20.84
N GLY A 2 2.98 -5.49 21.53
CA GLY A 2 2.56 -6.75 20.92
C GLY A 2 1.60 -6.63 19.72
N ALA A 3 0.62 -5.72 19.78
CA ALA A 3 -0.37 -5.54 18.70
C ALA A 3 0.26 -5.07 17.37
N THR A 4 1.21 -4.13 17.42
CA THR A 4 1.92 -3.64 16.23
C THR A 4 2.75 -4.75 15.59
N LEU A 5 3.44 -5.55 16.41
CA LEU A 5 4.26 -6.65 15.94
C LEU A 5 3.40 -7.75 15.31
N ALA A 6 2.28 -8.11 15.95
CA ALA A 6 1.32 -9.07 15.42
C ALA A 6 0.72 -8.60 14.09
N PHE A 7 0.42 -7.31 13.96
CA PHE A 7 -0.07 -6.72 12.72
C PHE A 7 0.98 -6.81 11.59
N ILE A 8 2.24 -6.49 11.87
CA ILE A 8 3.33 -6.59 10.90
C ILE A 8 3.51 -8.05 10.45
N LEU A 9 3.50 -9.00 11.39
CA LEU A 9 3.63 -10.42 11.07
C LEU A 9 2.46 -10.93 10.23
N ALA A 10 1.23 -10.56 10.59
CA ALA A 10 0.03 -10.90 9.81
C ALA A 10 0.09 -10.31 8.39
N PHE A 11 0.56 -9.06 8.27
CA PHE A 11 0.75 -8.39 6.99
C PHE A 11 1.75 -9.13 6.10
N VAL A 12 2.94 -9.46 6.64
CA VAL A 12 3.98 -10.19 5.91
C VAL A 12 3.52 -11.59 5.53
N ALA A 13 2.81 -12.30 6.43
CA ALA A 13 2.26 -13.62 6.17
C ALA A 13 1.20 -13.59 5.05
N LEU A 14 0.33 -12.59 5.05
CA LEU A 14 -0.69 -12.41 4.02
C LEU A 14 -0.05 -12.06 2.67
N GLU A 15 0.93 -11.16 2.66
CA GLU A 15 1.71 -10.80 1.46
C GLU A 15 2.40 -12.03 0.86
N THR A 16 3.08 -12.83 1.69
CA THR A 16 3.76 -14.05 1.23
C THR A 16 2.79 -15.11 0.73
N TRP A 17 1.64 -15.29 1.40
CA TRP A 17 0.62 -16.25 0.97
C TRP A 17 -0.01 -15.88 -0.38
N LEU A 18 -0.40 -14.62 -0.57
CA LEU A 18 -0.91 -14.13 -1.85
C LEU A 18 0.17 -14.17 -2.93
N SER A 19 1.41 -13.80 -2.59
CA SER A 19 2.54 -13.85 -3.53
C SER A 19 2.78 -15.27 -4.02
N ALA A 20 2.78 -16.26 -3.12
CA ALA A 20 2.94 -17.67 -3.45
C ALA A 20 1.80 -18.19 -4.34
N LYS A 21 0.55 -17.75 -4.09
CA LYS A 21 -0.61 -18.13 -4.92
C LYS A 21 -0.54 -17.58 -6.34
N LEU A 22 -0.02 -16.37 -6.54
CA LEU A 22 0.13 -15.75 -7.85
C LEU A 22 1.46 -16.11 -8.55
N GLY A 23 2.42 -16.73 -7.85
CA GLY A 23 3.80 -16.78 -8.30
C GLY A 23 4.46 -15.41 -8.38
N TRP A 24 3.92 -14.41 -7.67
CA TRP A 24 4.47 -13.07 -7.64
C TRP A 24 5.76 -13.04 -6.81
N PRO A 25 6.83 -12.34 -7.24
CA PRO A 25 6.97 -11.55 -8.47
C PRO A 25 7.60 -12.31 -9.66
N GLU A 26 8.04 -13.55 -9.44
CA GLU A 26 8.85 -14.34 -10.39
C GLU A 26 8.07 -14.71 -11.65
N ALA A 27 6.80 -15.09 -11.52
CA ALA A 27 5.88 -15.38 -12.64
C ALA A 27 5.64 -14.16 -13.55
N PHE A 28 5.93 -12.96 -13.06
CA PHE A 28 5.79 -11.70 -13.80
C PHE A 28 7.14 -11.22 -14.40
N GLY A 29 8.18 -12.05 -14.29
CA GLY A 29 9.51 -11.79 -14.85
C GLY A 29 10.40 -10.88 -13.99
N PHE A 30 10.08 -10.72 -12.71
CA PHE A 30 10.84 -9.86 -11.80
C PHE A 30 11.54 -10.65 -10.71
N GLU A 31 12.87 -10.72 -10.78
CA GLU A 31 13.69 -11.16 -9.66
C GLU A 31 14.11 -9.96 -8.81
N CYS A 32 13.70 -9.98 -7.54
CA CYS A 32 13.90 -8.85 -6.66
C CYS A 32 14.35 -9.35 -5.29
N ARG A 33 15.67 -9.40 -5.10
CA ARG A 33 16.33 -10.10 -3.98
C ARG A 33 17.01 -9.18 -2.95
N ARG A 34 16.95 -7.85 -3.09
CA ARG A 34 17.73 -6.87 -2.28
C ARG A 34 16.88 -5.74 -1.67
N ARG A 35 17.51 -4.89 -0.84
CA ARG A 35 16.94 -3.65 -0.26
C ARG A 35 16.36 -2.76 -1.37
N GLY A 36 15.15 -2.25 -1.16
CA GLY A 36 14.41 -1.46 -2.17
C GLY A 36 13.38 -2.28 -2.95
N CYS A 37 13.33 -3.60 -2.74
CA CYS A 37 12.43 -4.46 -3.50
C CYS A 37 10.95 -4.10 -3.36
N LEU A 38 10.53 -3.66 -2.17
CA LEU A 38 9.14 -3.30 -1.92
C LEU A 38 8.69 -2.10 -2.75
N LEU A 39 9.58 -1.14 -2.98
CA LEU A 39 9.34 0.01 -3.87
C LEU A 39 9.28 -0.43 -5.33
N THR A 40 10.18 -1.32 -5.76
CA THR A 40 10.15 -1.88 -7.13
C THR A 40 8.87 -2.69 -7.36
N LYS A 41 8.44 -3.49 -6.38
CA LYS A 41 7.18 -4.24 -6.40
C LYS A 41 5.97 -3.30 -6.45
N MET A 42 5.98 -2.20 -5.69
CA MET A 42 4.96 -1.16 -5.78
C MET A 42 4.92 -0.49 -7.15
N GLY A 43 6.08 -0.13 -7.72
CA GLY A 43 6.15 0.49 -9.06
C GLY A 43 5.62 -0.42 -10.16
N HIS A 44 5.79 -1.75 -10.02
CA HIS A 44 5.24 -2.73 -10.95
C HIS A 44 3.87 -3.27 -10.56
N SER A 45 3.26 -2.74 -9.48
CA SER A 45 1.97 -3.22 -8.99
C SER A 45 0.83 -3.00 -9.99
N GLU A 46 1.00 -2.12 -10.97
CA GLU A 46 0.06 -1.92 -12.08
C GLU A 46 -0.18 -3.20 -12.89
N ARG A 47 0.83 -4.08 -13.02
CA ARG A 47 0.66 -5.38 -13.70
C ARG A 47 -0.29 -6.33 -12.96
N LEU A 48 -0.50 -6.13 -11.64
CA LEU A 48 -1.52 -6.88 -10.90
C LEU A 48 -2.93 -6.47 -11.32
N LEU A 49 -3.12 -5.22 -11.76
CA LEU A 49 -4.39 -4.75 -12.29
C LEU A 49 -4.64 -5.31 -13.70
N GLU A 50 -3.59 -5.43 -14.51
CA GLU A 50 -3.67 -5.98 -15.87
C GLU A 50 -3.97 -7.48 -15.90
N VAL A 51 -3.32 -8.28 -15.03
CA VAL A 51 -3.64 -9.72 -14.92
C VAL A 51 -5.05 -9.94 -14.37
N GLY A 52 -5.50 -9.04 -13.48
CA GLY A 52 -6.83 -9.11 -12.89
C GLY A 52 -7.02 -10.30 -11.93
N GLY A 53 -8.21 -10.37 -11.34
CA GLY A 53 -8.59 -11.45 -10.42
C GLY A 53 -8.45 -11.10 -8.94
N ALA A 54 -9.26 -11.78 -8.11
CA ALA A 54 -9.43 -11.45 -6.70
C ALA A 54 -8.11 -11.44 -5.90
N TYR A 55 -7.19 -12.37 -6.20
CA TYR A 55 -5.90 -12.43 -5.53
C TYR A 55 -4.96 -11.29 -5.97
N ALA A 56 -4.93 -10.95 -7.26
CA ALA A 56 -4.10 -9.86 -7.76
C ALA A 56 -4.55 -8.52 -7.18
N TRP A 57 -5.87 -8.31 -7.12
CA TRP A 57 -6.48 -7.11 -6.53
C TRP A 57 -6.25 -7.04 -5.03
N GLY A 58 -6.30 -8.19 -4.33
CA GLY A 58 -5.95 -8.29 -2.92
C GLY A 58 -4.50 -7.89 -2.64
N LEU A 59 -3.55 -8.40 -3.44
CA LEU A 59 -2.13 -8.05 -3.30
C LEU A 59 -1.88 -6.56 -3.61
N PHE A 60 -2.52 -6.03 -4.65
CA PHE A 60 -2.46 -4.60 -4.98
C PHE A 60 -2.98 -3.73 -3.83
N ALA A 61 -4.17 -4.05 -3.32
CA ALA A 61 -4.76 -3.34 -2.19
C ALA A 61 -3.86 -3.40 -0.95
N LEU A 62 -3.22 -4.55 -0.69
CA LEU A 62 -2.30 -4.73 0.44
C LEU A 62 -1.07 -3.81 0.33
N TYR A 63 -0.46 -3.71 -0.86
CA TYR A 63 0.66 -2.78 -1.09
C TYR A 63 0.22 -1.32 -0.95
N TRP A 64 -0.94 -0.96 -1.48
CA TRP A 64 -1.42 0.42 -1.45
C TRP A 64 -2.12 0.82 -0.14
N ALA A 65 -2.44 -0.10 0.76
CA ALA A 65 -3.13 0.18 2.02
C ALA A 65 -2.38 1.18 2.90
N MET A 66 -1.07 0.99 3.11
CA MET A 66 -0.24 1.92 3.88
C MET A 66 -0.20 3.35 3.29
N PRO A 67 0.19 3.55 2.02
CA PRO A 67 0.26 4.90 1.44
C PRO A 67 -1.11 5.56 1.33
N THR A 68 -2.18 4.82 1.05
CA THR A 68 -3.55 5.38 1.00
C THR A 68 -4.04 5.84 2.37
N ILE A 69 -3.78 5.08 3.44
CA ILE A 69 -4.10 5.50 4.81
C ILE A 69 -3.32 6.77 5.18
N ALA A 70 -2.02 6.81 4.86
CA ALA A 70 -1.19 7.99 5.12
C ALA A 70 -1.69 9.23 4.35
N ALA A 71 -1.97 9.08 3.05
CA ALA A 71 -2.50 10.16 2.21
C ALA A 71 -3.88 10.64 2.70
N GLY A 72 -4.77 9.72 3.07
CA GLY A 72 -6.09 10.04 3.64
C GLY A 72 -5.98 10.80 4.96
N TYR A 73 -5.07 10.38 5.85
CA TYR A 73 -4.80 11.09 7.09
C TYR A 73 -4.33 12.54 6.85
N VAL A 74 -3.35 12.72 5.95
CA VAL A 74 -2.86 14.06 5.57
C VAL A 74 -3.98 14.92 4.98
N ALA A 75 -4.80 14.35 4.10
CA ALA A 75 -5.94 15.04 3.52
C ALA A 75 -6.92 15.50 4.60
N VAL A 76 -7.32 14.61 5.52
CA VAL A 76 -8.25 14.94 6.63
C VAL A 76 -7.66 16.02 7.52
N VAL A 77 -6.39 15.93 7.89
CA VAL A 77 -5.71 16.95 8.70
C VAL A 77 -5.70 18.29 7.98
N ARG A 78 -5.40 18.31 6.67
CA ARG A 78 -5.39 19.54 5.87
C ARG A 78 -6.80 20.13 5.75
N PHE A 79 -7.81 19.30 5.48
CA PHE A 79 -9.21 19.74 5.41
C PHE A 79 -9.69 20.31 6.76
N LYS A 80 -9.35 19.66 7.87
CA LYS A 80 -9.70 20.12 9.22
C LYS A 80 -8.97 21.41 9.60
N ARG A 81 -7.71 21.58 9.18
CA ARG A 81 -6.98 22.85 9.31
C ARG A 81 -7.60 23.98 8.48
N ARG A 82 -7.99 23.70 7.22
CA ARG A 82 -8.65 24.68 6.34
C ARG A 82 -10.00 25.14 6.91
N ARG A 83 -10.73 24.25 7.58
CA ARG A 83 -12.00 24.56 8.26
C ARG A 83 -11.82 25.36 9.55
N ARG A 84 -10.69 25.23 10.25
CA ARG A 84 -10.41 25.95 11.50
C ARG A 84 -9.85 27.35 11.30
N ASN A 85 -9.12 27.59 10.21
CA ASN A 85 -8.68 28.91 9.80
C ASN A 85 -9.45 29.31 8.54
N PRO A 86 -10.72 29.73 8.64
CA PRO A 86 -11.30 30.53 7.56
C PRO A 86 -10.38 31.75 7.43
N ILE A 87 -9.79 31.92 6.25
CA ILE A 87 -9.07 33.14 5.92
C ILE A 87 -10.13 34.24 5.99
N LEU A 88 -10.15 34.97 7.12
CA LEU A 88 -10.93 36.18 7.23
C LEU A 88 -10.36 37.14 6.17
N PRO A 89 -11.19 37.63 5.23
CA PRO A 89 -10.74 38.72 4.37
C PRO A 89 -10.32 39.86 5.30
N MET A 90 -9.07 40.30 5.19
CA MET A 90 -8.66 41.57 5.79
C MET A 90 -9.29 42.65 4.92
N GLU A 91 -10.18 43.42 5.53
CA GLU A 91 -10.80 44.63 4.97
C GLU A 91 -9.75 45.63 4.45
#